data_AF-N9Y4F4-F1
#
_entry.id   AF-N9Y4F4-F1
#
_cell.length_a   1.000
_cell.length_b   1.000
_cell.length_c   1.000
_cell.angle_alpha   90.00
_cell.angle_beta   90.00
_cell.angle_gamma   90.00
#
_symmetry.space_group_name_H-M   'P 1'
#
loop_
_entity.id
_entity.type
_entity.pdbx_description
1 polymer ?
#
loop_
_entity_poly.entity_id
_entity_poly.type
_entity_poly.pdbx_seq_one_letter_code
_entity_poly.pdbx_strand_id
1 'polypeptide(L)'
;MRDNAKEIQQNLMELLVLNGDKTMIRNLEKELEMSYSFVIDNGKEVIRRKNEGLGEYIERYSVSLMKNFSRKKYERLKNLCNEYNTIGDSRVVEKVFEIDEKAVKHNAFERISMSVENFIQGIFKNSKKKFV
;
A
#
# COMPACT_ATOMS: atom_id res chain seq x y z
N MET A 1 3.49 -3.03 28.11
CA MET A 1 2.44 -3.08 27.06
C MET A 1 3.01 -2.88 25.64
N ARG A 2 3.95 -1.95 25.38
CA ARG A 2 4.52 -1.75 24.03
C ARG A 2 5.42 -2.89 23.54
N ASP A 3 6.10 -3.60 24.43
CA ASP A 3 7.04 -4.67 24.06
C ASP A 3 6.31 -5.92 23.55
N ASN A 4 5.15 -6.24 24.14
CA ASN A 4 4.29 -7.35 23.69
C ASN A 4 3.79 -7.13 22.25
N ALA A 5 3.43 -5.90 21.87
CA ALA A 5 2.96 -5.61 20.52
C ALA A 5 4.03 -5.85 19.46
N LYS A 6 5.29 -5.50 19.74
CA LYS A 6 6.41 -5.76 18.83
C LYS A 6 6.71 -7.24 18.70
N GLU A 7 6.62 -7.98 19.80
CA GLU A 7 6.80 -9.43 19.81
C GLU A 7 5.73 -10.14 18.98
N ILE A 8 4.45 -9.79 19.15
CA ILE A 8 3.35 -10.30 18.33
C ILE A 8 3.59 -9.97 16.85
N GLN A 9 3.96 -8.73 16.53
CA GLN A 9 4.28 -8.30 15.15
C GLN A 9 5.38 -9.15 14.54
N GLN A 10 6.47 -9.38 15.28
CA GLN A 10 7.61 -10.17 14.82
C GLN A 10 7.21 -11.63 14.60
N ASN A 11 6.58 -12.27 15.59
CA ASN A 11 6.11 -13.66 15.49
C ASN A 11 5.15 -13.85 14.31
N LEU A 12 4.24 -12.90 14.09
CA LEU A 12 3.29 -12.94 12.99
C LEU A 12 4.00 -12.86 11.63
N MET A 13 4.99 -11.99 11.48
CA MET A 13 5.78 -11.91 10.25
C MET A 13 6.60 -13.18 10.01
N GLU A 14 7.26 -13.72 11.04
CA GLU A 14 8.06 -14.95 10.91
C GLU A 14 7.17 -16.11 10.44
N LEU A 15 5.99 -16.28 11.04
CA LEU A 15 5.03 -17.29 10.61
C LEU A 15 4.53 -17.07 9.18
N LEU A 16 4.31 -15.83 8.75
CA LEU A 16 3.89 -15.56 7.37
C LEU A 16 4.98 -15.88 6.36
N VAL A 17 6.22 -15.49 6.64
CA VAL A 17 7.36 -15.71 5.74
C VAL A 17 7.69 -17.21 5.65
N LEU A 18 7.60 -17.93 6.76
CA LEU A 18 7.91 -19.36 6.83
C LEU A 18 6.72 -20.26 6.45
N ASN A 19 5.57 -19.69 6.04
CA ASN A 19 4.34 -20.43 5.79
C ASN A 19 3.94 -21.33 6.97
N GLY A 20 4.01 -20.78 8.18
CA GLY A 20 3.75 -21.44 9.44
C GLY A 20 2.27 -21.76 9.69
N ASP A 21 1.97 -22.22 10.90
CA ASP A 21 0.63 -22.70 11.25
C ASP A 21 -0.45 -21.61 11.10
N LYS A 22 -1.47 -21.90 10.28
CA LYS A 22 -2.56 -20.96 9.98
C LYS A 22 -3.44 -20.63 11.19
N THR A 23 -3.54 -21.55 12.15
CA THR A 23 -4.30 -21.31 13.39
C THR A 23 -3.55 -20.34 14.28
N MET A 24 -2.23 -20.52 14.42
CA MET A 24 -1.36 -19.62 15.17
C MET A 24 -1.35 -18.21 14.57
N ILE A 25 -1.25 -18.10 13.23
CA ILE A 25 -1.36 -16.81 12.52
C ILE A 25 -2.68 -16.12 12.86
N ARG A 26 -3.82 -16.82 12.74
CA ARG A 26 -5.14 -16.24 13.05
C ARG A 26 -5.27 -15.80 14.51
N ASN A 27 -4.67 -16.53 15.45
CA ASN A 27 -4.72 -16.18 16.86
C ASN A 27 -3.92 -14.89 17.13
N LEU A 28 -2.72 -14.77 16.56
CA LEU A 28 -1.90 -13.57 16.66
C LEU A 28 -2.55 -12.36 15.95
N GLU A 29 -3.22 -12.57 14.81
CA GLU A 29 -4.00 -11.52 14.14
C GLU A 29 -5.09 -10.94 15.05
N LYS A 30 -5.84 -11.82 15.74
CA LYS A 30 -6.88 -11.38 16.70
C LYS A 30 -6.28 -10.61 17.88
N GLU A 31 -5.16 -11.08 18.42
CA GLU A 31 -4.47 -10.39 19.51
C GLU A 31 -3.99 -9.00 19.10
N LEU A 32 -3.51 -8.87 17.86
CA LEU A 32 -3.05 -7.61 17.29
C LEU A 32 -4.21 -6.63 17.02
N GLU A 33 -5.37 -7.13 16.59
CA GLU A 33 -6.61 -6.35 16.45
C GLU A 33 -7.12 -5.84 17.81
N MET A 34 -7.14 -6.69 18.83
CA MET A 34 -7.59 -6.33 20.18
C MET A 34 -6.69 -5.27 20.85
N SER A 35 -5.40 -5.27 20.52
CA SER A 35 -4.42 -4.38 21.13
C SER A 35 -4.27 -3.03 20.40
N TYR A 36 -5.03 -2.77 19.33
CA TYR A 36 -4.88 -1.59 18.46
C TYR A 36 -3.43 -1.40 17.96
N SER A 37 -2.72 -2.49 17.68
CA SER A 37 -1.28 -2.47 17.41
C SER A 37 -0.91 -2.03 15.99
N PHE A 38 -1.90 -1.71 15.14
CA PHE A 38 -1.66 -1.14 13.81
C PHE A 38 -1.46 0.37 13.88
N VAL A 39 -0.39 0.84 13.25
CA VAL A 39 -0.12 2.28 13.11
C VAL A 39 -0.70 2.84 11.81
N ILE A 40 -0.83 4.17 11.75
CA ILE A 40 -1.21 4.89 10.53
C ILE A 40 -0.15 4.64 9.45
N ASP A 41 -0.60 4.37 8.23
CA ASP A 41 0.27 4.17 7.09
C ASP A 41 1.02 5.46 6.72
N ASN A 42 2.31 5.34 6.43
CA ASN A 42 3.15 6.49 6.12
C ASN A 42 3.33 6.76 4.60
N GLY A 43 2.61 6.05 3.74
CA GLY A 43 2.66 6.20 2.27
C GLY A 43 3.94 5.63 1.61
N LYS A 44 4.95 5.23 2.40
CA LYS A 44 6.21 4.70 1.85
C LYS A 44 6.05 3.23 1.45
N GLU A 45 6.08 2.99 0.15
CA GLU A 45 6.11 1.66 -0.47
C GLU A 45 7.56 1.20 -0.73
N VAL A 46 7.80 -0.11 -0.60
CA VAL A 46 9.05 -0.72 -1.04
C VAL A 46 8.80 -1.28 -2.42
N ILE A 47 9.50 -0.76 -3.42
CA ILE A 47 9.34 -1.24 -4.79
C ILE A 47 10.28 -2.42 -5.02
N ARG A 48 9.76 -3.46 -5.68
CA ARG A 48 10.54 -4.61 -6.14
C ARG A 48 11.53 -4.19 -7.22
N ARG A 49 12.80 -4.54 -7.06
CA ARG A 49 13.86 -4.17 -8.01
C ARG A 49 13.79 -5.03 -9.27
N LYS A 50 14.36 -4.52 -10.36
CA LYS A 50 14.49 -5.28 -11.61
C LYS A 50 15.30 -6.56 -11.35
N ASN A 51 14.76 -7.71 -11.78
CA ASN A 51 15.34 -9.05 -11.62
C ASN A 51 15.49 -9.54 -10.17
N GLU A 52 14.91 -8.84 -9.18
CA GLU A 52 14.89 -9.28 -7.78
C GLU A 52 13.95 -10.48 -7.61
N GLY A 53 14.40 -11.50 -6.87
CA GLY A 53 13.56 -12.63 -6.49
C GLY A 53 12.38 -12.18 -5.62
N LEU A 54 11.24 -12.86 -5.73
CA LEU A 54 10.08 -12.57 -4.88
C LEU A 54 10.43 -12.79 -3.39
N GLY A 55 11.26 -13.78 -3.08
CA GLY A 55 11.76 -14.01 -1.72
C GLY A 55 12.59 -12.85 -1.18
N GLU A 56 13.58 -12.37 -1.96
CA GLU A 56 14.41 -11.20 -1.60
C GLU A 56 13.54 -9.95 -1.42
N TYR A 57 12.54 -9.77 -2.28
CA TYR A 57 11.59 -8.68 -2.16
C TYR A 57 10.76 -8.75 -0.87
N ILE A 58 10.24 -9.94 -0.53
CA ILE A 58 9.47 -10.18 0.71
C ILE A 58 10.32 -9.84 1.95
N GLU A 59 11.59 -10.23 1.96
CA GLU A 59 12.51 -9.92 3.06
C GLU A 59 12.72 -8.40 3.23
N ARG A 60 12.98 -7.66 2.15
CA ARG A 60 13.09 -6.19 2.24
C ARG A 60 11.77 -5.55 2.67
N TYR A 61 10.65 -6.08 2.19
CA TYR A 61 9.33 -5.59 2.50
C TYR A 61 8.99 -5.80 3.99
N SER A 62 9.31 -6.96 4.57
CA SER A 62 9.07 -7.25 6.00
C SER A 62 9.87 -6.32 6.92
N VAL A 63 11.13 -6.03 6.58
CA VAL A 63 11.96 -5.05 7.32
C VAL A 63 11.33 -3.65 7.26
N SER A 64 10.74 -3.26 6.13
CA SER A 64 10.04 -1.97 6.01
C SER A 64 8.73 -1.95 6.80
N LEU A 65 7.98 -3.05 6.80
CA LEU A 65 6.76 -3.21 7.57
C LEU A 65 7.01 -3.03 9.07
N MET A 66 8.10 -3.57 9.63
CA MET A 66 8.41 -3.36 11.06
C MET A 66 8.68 -1.91 11.46
N LYS A 67 9.13 -1.07 10.52
CA LYS A 67 9.32 0.36 10.78
C LYS A 67 7.99 1.12 10.82
N ASN A 68 6.96 0.61 10.16
CA ASN A 68 5.63 1.20 10.10
C ASN A 68 4.60 0.08 9.86
N PHE A 69 4.20 -0.58 10.95
CA PHE A 69 3.33 -1.74 10.93
C PHE A 69 1.86 -1.33 10.69
N SER A 70 1.54 -0.95 9.45
CA SER A 70 0.19 -0.57 9.05
C SER A 70 -0.61 -1.78 8.56
N ARG A 71 -1.94 -1.73 8.72
CA ARG A 71 -2.84 -2.79 8.24
C ARG A 71 -2.70 -3.02 6.73
N LYS A 72 -2.59 -1.93 5.96
CA LYS A 72 -2.42 -1.98 4.50
C LYS A 72 -1.16 -2.74 4.11
N LYS A 73 -0.03 -2.44 4.76
CA LYS A 73 1.24 -3.09 4.44
C LYS A 73 1.27 -4.54 4.89
N TYR A 74 0.65 -4.85 6.03
CA TYR A 74 0.51 -6.20 6.53
C TYR A 74 -0.26 -7.11 5.55
N GLU A 75 -1.42 -6.66 5.06
CA GLU A 75 -2.20 -7.42 4.07
C GLU A 75 -1.45 -7.59 2.74
N ARG A 76 -0.65 -6.60 2.34
CA ARG A 76 0.23 -6.72 1.18
C ARG A 76 1.29 -7.79 1.38
N LEU A 77 1.93 -7.88 2.55
CA LEU A 77 2.89 -8.94 2.87
C LEU A 77 2.24 -10.33 2.78
N LYS A 78 1.03 -10.51 3.34
CA LYS A 78 0.28 -11.78 3.23
C LYS A 78 0.08 -12.20 1.79
N ASN A 79 -0.32 -11.27 0.92
CA ASN A 79 -0.51 -11.56 -0.49
C ASN A 79 0.80 -11.94 -1.18
N LEU A 80 1.91 -11.28 -0.86
CA LEU A 80 3.23 -11.62 -1.40
C LEU A 80 3.68 -13.02 -0.94
N CYS A 81 3.50 -13.38 0.33
CA CYS A 81 3.80 -14.73 0.83
C CYS A 81 2.93 -15.79 0.14
N ASN A 82 1.63 -15.52 -0.05
CA ASN A 82 0.74 -16.42 -0.77
C ASN A 82 1.16 -16.59 -2.24
N GLU A 83 1.57 -15.50 -2.90
CA GLU A 83 2.12 -15.54 -4.25
C GLU A 83 3.37 -16.41 -4.27
N TYR A 84 4.33 -16.17 -3.38
CA TYR A 84 5.57 -16.96 -3.28
C TYR A 84 5.29 -18.46 -3.06
N ASN A 85 4.36 -18.79 -2.18
CA ASN A 85 3.95 -20.18 -1.94
C ASN A 85 3.25 -20.83 -3.14
N THR A 86 2.69 -20.03 -4.06
CA THR A 86 1.94 -20.52 -5.22
C THR A 86 2.82 -20.66 -6.47
N ILE A 87 3.64 -19.65 -6.75
CA ILE A 87 4.42 -19.56 -7.99
C ILE A 87 5.94 -19.72 -7.78
N GLY A 88 6.40 -19.79 -6.52
CA GLY A 88 7.81 -19.88 -6.16
C GLY A 88 8.54 -18.53 -6.26
N ASP A 89 9.88 -18.60 -6.25
CA ASP A 89 10.75 -17.42 -6.33
C ASP A 89 10.78 -16.86 -7.77
N SER A 90 9.68 -16.19 -8.15
CA SER A 90 9.56 -15.53 -9.44
C SER A 90 10.60 -14.41 -9.55
N ARG A 91 10.97 -14.02 -10.77
CA ARG A 91 11.72 -12.77 -11.06
C ARG A 91 10.92 -11.81 -11.93
N VAL A 92 9.66 -12.17 -12.19
CA VAL A 92 8.75 -11.38 -13.01
C VAL A 92 8.35 -10.16 -12.21
N VAL A 93 8.77 -8.99 -12.67
CA VAL A 93 8.26 -7.72 -12.14
C VAL A 93 6.89 -7.52 -12.75
N GLU A 94 5.83 -7.95 -12.06
CA GLU A 94 4.52 -7.38 -12.32
C GLU A 94 4.64 -5.87 -12.08
N LYS A 95 4.25 -5.06 -13.07
CA LYS A 95 4.23 -3.60 -12.94
C LYS A 95 3.42 -3.24 -11.70
N VAL A 96 4.09 -2.98 -10.59
CA VAL A 96 3.45 -2.38 -9.42
C VAL A 96 2.96 -1.04 -9.93
N PHE A 97 1.64 -0.84 -9.94
CA PHE A 97 1.08 0.47 -10.21
C PHE A 97 1.65 1.42 -9.16
N GLU A 98 2.67 2.19 -9.54
CA GLU A 98 3.12 3.35 -8.80
C GLU A 98 1.94 4.32 -8.76
N ILE A 99 1.15 4.24 -7.70
CA ILE A 99 0.41 5.41 -7.27
C ILE A 99 1.44 6.27 -6.55
N ASP A 100 2.16 7.04 -7.36
CA ASP A 100 3.03 8.09 -6.87
C ASP A 100 2.12 9.10 -6.15
N GLU A 101 2.16 9.14 -4.81
CA GLU A 101 1.40 10.11 -4.02
C GLU A 101 1.80 11.56 -4.35
N LYS A 102 2.89 11.78 -5.10
CA LYS A 102 3.20 13.08 -5.71
C LYS A 102 2.40 13.40 -6.98
N ALA A 103 1.95 12.39 -7.73
CA ALA A 103 1.14 12.58 -8.94
C ALA A 103 -0.33 12.91 -8.64
N VAL A 104 -0.84 12.56 -7.46
CA VAL A 104 -2.25 12.83 -7.09
C VAL A 104 -2.52 14.32 -6.84
N LYS A 105 -1.51 15.11 -6.44
CA LYS A 105 -1.69 16.57 -6.33
C LYS A 105 -1.69 17.29 -7.67
N HIS A 106 -0.92 16.82 -8.65
CA HIS A 106 -0.85 17.49 -9.96
C HIS A 106 -2.05 17.15 -10.87
N ASN A 107 -2.50 15.89 -10.89
CA ASN A 107 -3.59 15.48 -11.78
C ASN A 107 -4.99 15.97 -11.33
N ALA A 108 -5.19 16.22 -10.04
CA ALA A 108 -6.43 16.81 -9.54
C ALA A 108 -6.50 18.32 -9.83
N PHE A 109 -5.36 19.04 -9.71
CA PHE A 109 -5.33 20.49 -9.95
C PHE A 109 -5.47 20.82 -11.44
N GLU A 110 -4.89 20.04 -12.35
CA GLU A 110 -5.02 20.26 -13.79
C GLU A 110 -6.45 19.97 -14.30
N ARG A 111 -7.12 18.92 -13.79
CA ARG A 111 -8.52 18.66 -14.15
C ARG A 111 -9.48 19.72 -13.59
N ILE A 112 -9.22 20.24 -12.39
CA ILE A 112 -10.01 21.36 -11.84
C ILE A 112 -9.73 22.64 -12.65
N SER A 113 -8.48 22.92 -13.01
CA SER A 113 -8.10 24.10 -13.82
C SER A 113 -8.78 24.08 -15.20
N MET A 114 -8.75 22.94 -15.91
CA MET A 114 -9.44 22.80 -17.19
C MET A 114 -10.96 22.88 -17.06
N SER A 115 -11.55 22.39 -15.96
CA SER A 115 -12.99 22.48 -15.75
C SER A 115 -13.43 23.92 -15.41
N VAL A 116 -12.61 24.68 -14.68
CA VAL A 116 -12.89 26.09 -14.34
C VAL A 116 -12.69 26.99 -15.56
N GLU A 117 -11.64 26.80 -16.35
CA GLU A 117 -11.43 27.57 -17.59
C GLU A 117 -12.56 27.34 -18.61
N ASN A 118 -13.00 26.09 -18.79
CA ASN A 118 -14.13 25.79 -19.69
C ASN A 118 -15.46 26.33 -19.15
N PHE A 119 -15.68 26.33 -17.84
CA PHE A 119 -16.87 26.92 -17.21
C PHE A 119 -16.87 28.46 -17.34
N ILE A 120 -15.75 29.12 -17.06
CA ILE A 120 -15.59 30.58 -17.21
C ILE A 120 -15.77 30.98 -18.68
N GLN A 121 -15.14 30.29 -19.63
CA GLN A 121 -15.35 30.57 -21.06
C GLN A 121 -16.79 30.32 -21.52
N GLY A 122 -17.48 29.33 -20.95
CA GLY A 122 -18.90 29.08 -21.20
C GLY A 122 -19.81 30.20 -20.69
N ILE A 123 -19.54 30.74 -19.51
CA ILE A 123 -20.27 31.89 -18.94
C ILE A 123 -20.03 33.17 -19.76
N PHE A 124 -18.79 33.44 -20.16
CA PHE A 124 -18.45 34.65 -20.93
C PHE A 124 -18.93 34.60 -22.40
N LYS A 125 -19.08 33.41 -23.00
CA LYS A 125 -19.67 33.29 -24.35
C LYS A 125 -21.20 33.47 -24.36
N ASN A 126 -21.90 33.10 -23.29
CA ASN A 126 -23.36 33.24 -23.22
C ASN A 126 -23.84 34.62 -22.74
N SER A 127 -22.97 35.46 -22.20
CA SER A 127 -23.31 36.82 -21.74
C SER A 127 -23.26 37.89 -22.85
N LYS A 128 -22.78 37.56 -24.06
CA LYS A 128 -22.80 38.47 -25.23
C LYS A 128 -24.01 38.32 -26.17
N LYS A 129 -25.01 37.51 -25.82
CA LYS A 129 -26.19 37.24 -26.68
C LYS A 129 -27.53 37.81 -26.19
N LYS A 130 -27.50 38.80 -25.30
CA LYS A 130 -28.67 39.61 -24.93
C LYS A 130 -28.33 41.10 -24.88
N PHE A 131 -28.02 41.69 -26.04
CA PHE A 131 -28.21 43.11 -26.32
C PHE A 131 -28.14 43.29 -27.84
N VAL A 132 -29.21 42.84 -28.53
CA VAL A 132 -29.83 43.50 -29.70
C VAL A 132 -31.30 43.16 -29.64
#